data_AF-A0A5B0E0V5-F1
#
_entry.id   AF-A0A5B0E0V5-F1
#
_cell.length_a   1.000
_cell.length_b   1.000
_cell.length_c   1.000
_cell.angle_alpha   90.00
_cell.angle_beta   90.00
_cell.angle_gamma   90.00
#
_symmetry.space_group_name_H-M   'P 1'
#
loop_
_entity.id
_entity.type
_entity.pdbx_description
1 polymer ?
#
loop_
_entity_poly.entity_id
_entity_poly.type
_entity_poly.pdbx_seq_one_letter_code
_entity_poly.pdbx_strand_id
1 'polypeptide(L)'
;MQKNFLSLDKTESSLAKAVHRYVNLLRQQEKDNASIFELYKVLVRLGFDCQEVLRLPERGTASLSQELRIAARAAIEIQLQAMGRQVRQGGHQYDINAHIALKRAQAMLDAKPAEKAAEPRFSGSQLNARFKRAGRVRHRENQH
;
A
#
# COMPACT_ATOMS: atom_id res chain seq x y z
N MET A 1 42.08 7.13 -27.34
CA MET A 1 41.39 7.22 -26.03
C MET A 1 39.93 7.60 -26.28
N GLN A 2 39.04 6.60 -26.37
CA GLN A 2 37.61 6.83 -26.61
C GLN A 2 36.85 6.92 -25.28
N LYS A 3 36.27 8.10 -25.10
CA LYS A 3 35.32 8.61 -24.10
C LYS A 3 34.36 7.58 -23.46
N ASN A 4 34.49 7.42 -22.14
CA ASN A 4 33.53 6.81 -21.20
C ASN A 4 32.27 7.68 -21.00
N PHE A 5 31.57 8.05 -22.07
CA PHE A 5 30.37 8.91 -21.98
C PHE A 5 29.03 8.14 -21.88
N LEU A 6 29.07 6.80 -21.93
CA LEU A 6 27.86 5.95 -21.95
C LEU A 6 27.41 5.40 -20.59
N SER A 7 28.10 5.74 -19.48
CA SER A 7 27.80 5.18 -18.15
C SER A 7 27.08 6.12 -17.18
N LEU A 8 27.12 7.44 -17.40
CA LEU A 8 26.51 8.43 -16.49
C LEU A 8 24.98 8.46 -16.59
N ASP A 9 24.43 8.50 -17.81
CA ASP A 9 22.97 8.49 -18.03
C ASP A 9 22.28 7.24 -17.46
N LYS A 10 22.96 6.09 -17.52
CA LYS A 10 22.43 4.83 -16.99
C LYS A 10 22.43 4.83 -15.46
N THR A 11 23.46 5.39 -14.83
CA THR A 11 23.52 5.52 -13.37
C THR A 11 22.50 6.54 -12.86
N GLU A 12 22.33 7.67 -13.55
CA GLU A 12 21.32 8.68 -13.22
C GLU A 12 19.90 8.16 -13.38
N SER A 13 19.61 7.43 -14.46
CA SER A 13 18.31 6.76 -14.66
C SER A 13 18.02 5.70 -13.59
N SER A 14 19.05 4.98 -13.14
CA SER A 14 18.92 3.93 -12.11
C SER A 14 18.70 4.53 -10.73
N LEU A 15 19.38 5.63 -10.42
CA LEU A 15 19.19 6.42 -9.20
C LEU A 15 17.80 7.05 -9.17
N ALA A 16 17.35 7.67 -10.25
CA ALA A 16 16.00 8.25 -10.35
C ALA A 16 14.91 7.20 -10.09
N LYS A 17 15.07 5.98 -10.62
CA LYS A 17 14.16 4.85 -10.34
C LYS A 17 14.21 4.39 -8.89
N ALA A 18 15.40 4.36 -8.27
CA ALA A 18 15.55 4.00 -6.87
C ALA A 18 14.90 5.03 -5.95
N VAL A 19 15.13 6.32 -6.20
CA VAL A 19 14.48 7.43 -5.47
C VAL A 19 12.98 7.38 -5.64
N HIS A 20 12.48 7.17 -6.87
CA HIS A 20 11.04 7.06 -7.12
C HIS A 20 10.41 5.88 -6.35
N ARG A 21 11.07 4.72 -6.33
CA ARG A 21 10.63 3.57 -5.52
C ARG A 21 10.61 3.90 -4.02
N TYR A 22 11.66 4.54 -3.52
CA TYR A 22 11.76 4.91 -2.11
C TYR A 22 10.68 5.91 -1.70
N VAL A 23 10.45 6.96 -2.49
CA VAL A 23 9.37 7.93 -2.27
C VAL A 23 8.00 7.25 -2.29
N ASN A 24 7.77 6.31 -3.21
CA ASN A 24 6.51 5.57 -3.25
C ASN A 24 6.35 4.66 -2.02
N LEU A 25 7.43 4.06 -1.53
CA LEU A 25 7.42 3.26 -0.32
C LEU A 25 7.12 4.11 0.91
N LEU A 26 7.74 5.29 1.06
CA LEU A 26 7.44 6.24 2.13
C LEU A 26 5.98 6.71 2.08
N ARG A 27 5.47 7.08 0.90
CA ARG A 27 4.06 7.46 0.72
C ARG A 27 3.11 6.33 1.06
N GLN A 28 3.49 5.08 0.79
CA GLN A 28 2.69 3.93 1.17
C GLN A 28 2.69 3.74 2.68
N GLN A 29 3.86 3.84 3.33
CA GLN A 29 3.97 3.78 4.79
C GLN A 29 3.15 4.87 5.49
N GLU A 30 3.19 6.12 5.00
CA GLU A 30 2.36 7.21 5.55
C GLU A 30 0.86 6.90 5.44
N LYS A 31 0.42 6.35 4.30
CA LYS A 31 -0.97 5.94 4.08
C LYS A 31 -1.40 4.80 4.99
N ASP A 32 -0.52 3.83 5.19
CA ASP A 32 -0.76 2.69 6.07
C ASP A 32 -0.84 3.16 7.53
N ASN A 33 0.06 4.05 7.96
CA ASN A 33 0.05 4.66 9.29
C ASN A 33 -1.25 5.42 9.58
N ALA A 34 -1.73 6.22 8.61
CA ALA A 34 -3.01 6.94 8.77
C ALA A 34 -4.20 5.97 8.93
N SER A 35 -4.20 4.86 8.19
CA SER A 35 -5.26 3.85 8.25
C SER A 35 -5.23 3.08 9.57
N ILE A 36 -4.03 2.72 10.04
CA ILE A 36 -3.80 2.11 11.35
C ILE A 36 -4.26 3.05 12.47
N PHE A 37 -3.99 4.35 12.34
CA PHE A 37 -4.40 5.34 13.34
C PHE A 37 -5.93 5.46 13.47
N GLU A 38 -6.67 5.43 12.35
CA GLU A 38 -8.13 5.40 12.40
C GLU A 38 -8.67 4.09 13.00
N LEU A 39 -8.05 2.95 12.65
CA LEU A 39 -8.39 1.67 13.29
C LEU A 39 -8.13 1.70 14.80
N TYR A 40 -7.02 2.31 15.23
CA TYR A 40 -6.68 2.50 16.63
C TYR A 40 -7.77 3.27 17.38
N LYS A 41 -8.22 4.41 16.84
CA LYS A 41 -9.30 5.21 17.45
C LYS A 41 -10.59 4.40 17.62
N VAL A 42 -10.93 3.57 16.64
CA VAL A 42 -12.12 2.70 16.70
C VAL A 42 -11.96 1.66 17.80
N LEU A 43 -10.84 0.97 17.87
CA LEU A 43 -10.60 -0.08 18.86
C LEU A 43 -10.56 0.46 20.30
N VAL A 44 -9.95 1.62 20.51
CA VAL A 44 -9.97 2.29 21.83
C VAL A 44 -11.39 2.68 22.24
N ARG A 45 -12.22 3.21 21.32
CA ARG A 45 -13.64 3.52 21.58
C ARG A 45 -14.47 2.29 21.93
N LEU A 46 -14.09 1.13 21.42
CA LEU A 46 -14.71 -0.16 21.75
C LEU A 46 -14.21 -0.75 23.08
N GLY A 47 -13.37 -0.03 23.83
CA GLY A 47 -12.87 -0.45 25.13
C GLY A 47 -11.67 -1.40 25.07
N PHE A 48 -10.98 -1.50 23.93
CA PHE A 48 -9.83 -2.38 23.79
C PHE A 48 -8.57 -1.79 24.42
N ASP A 49 -7.72 -2.65 24.97
CA ASP A 49 -6.47 -2.23 25.62
C ASP A 49 -5.54 -1.56 24.61
N CYS A 50 -5.19 -0.30 24.88
CA CYS A 50 -4.27 0.49 24.08
C CYS A 50 -2.93 -0.23 23.82
N GLN A 51 -2.45 -1.06 24.76
CA GLN A 51 -1.20 -1.82 24.61
C GLN A 51 -1.30 -2.91 23.53
N GLU A 52 -2.44 -3.58 23.42
CA GLU A 52 -2.67 -4.59 22.39
C GLU A 52 -2.91 -3.94 21.03
N VAL A 53 -3.55 -2.76 21.00
CA VAL A 53 -3.73 -1.99 19.76
C VAL A 53 -2.41 -1.42 19.23
N LEU A 54 -1.48 -1.00 20.11
CA LEU A 54 -0.15 -0.51 19.71
C LEU A 54 0.71 -1.57 19.00
N ARG A 55 0.42 -2.86 19.21
CA ARG A 55 1.12 -3.99 18.58
C ARG A 55 0.55 -4.41 17.22
N LEU A 56 -0.56 -3.81 16.78
CA LEU A 56 -1.19 -4.11 15.48
C LEU A 56 -0.27 -3.91 14.26
N PRO A 57 0.61 -2.89 14.19
CA PRO A 57 1.52 -2.74 13.06
C PRO A 57 2.48 -3.93 12.90
N GLU A 58 2.86 -4.56 14.02
CA GLU A 58 3.81 -5.67 14.05
C GLU A 58 3.14 -7.03 13.83
N ARG A 59 1.95 -7.23 14.42
CA ARG A 59 1.23 -8.51 14.39
C ARG A 59 0.18 -8.60 13.27
N GLY A 60 -0.18 -7.46 12.69
CA GLY A 60 -1.26 -7.33 11.72
C GLY A 60 -2.65 -7.50 12.36
N THR A 61 -3.70 -7.17 11.61
CA THR A 61 -5.10 -7.33 12.02
C THR A 61 -5.52 -8.78 12.26
N ALA A 62 -4.68 -9.74 11.86
CA ALA A 62 -4.86 -11.17 12.09
C ALA A 62 -4.76 -11.58 13.57
N SER A 63 -4.09 -10.78 14.41
CA SER A 63 -4.01 -11.04 15.85
C SER A 63 -5.28 -10.67 16.60
N LEU A 64 -6.24 -10.01 15.96
CA LEU A 64 -7.52 -9.63 16.55
C LEU A 64 -8.47 -10.83 16.58
N SER A 65 -9.19 -11.01 17.68
CA SER A 65 -10.27 -12.00 17.75
C SER A 65 -11.32 -11.74 16.67
N GLN A 66 -12.03 -12.79 16.24
CA GLN A 66 -13.06 -12.66 15.23
C GLN A 66 -14.19 -11.71 15.68
N GLU A 67 -14.61 -11.80 16.93
CA GLU A 67 -15.61 -10.93 17.55
C GLU A 67 -15.18 -9.45 17.47
N LEU A 68 -13.92 -9.17 17.78
CA LEU A 68 -13.40 -7.80 17.74
C LEU A 68 -13.32 -7.27 16.32
N ARG A 69 -12.92 -8.09 15.34
CA ARG A 69 -12.91 -7.69 13.93
C ARG A 69 -14.31 -7.33 13.44
N ILE A 70 -15.33 -8.09 13.86
CA ILE A 70 -16.74 -7.80 13.54
C ILE A 70 -17.18 -6.48 14.19
N ALA A 71 -16.89 -6.29 15.48
CA ALA A 71 -17.25 -5.07 16.20
C ALA A 71 -16.56 -3.81 15.61
N ALA A 72 -15.26 -3.91 15.31
CA ALA A 72 -14.49 -2.84 14.68
C ALA A 72 -15.03 -2.50 13.29
N ARG A 73 -15.38 -3.51 12.49
CA ARG A 73 -16.01 -3.32 11.19
C ARG A 73 -17.34 -2.58 11.30
N ALA A 74 -18.22 -3.00 12.20
CA ALA A 74 -19.51 -2.35 12.41
C ALA A 74 -19.34 -0.88 12.82
N ALA A 75 -18.38 -0.59 13.71
CA ALA A 75 -18.08 0.77 14.13
C ALA A 75 -17.53 1.65 12.98
N ILE A 76 -16.68 1.10 12.11
CA ILE A 76 -16.19 1.79 10.91
C ILE A 76 -17.34 2.07 9.94
N GLU A 77 -18.23 1.11 9.70
CA GLU A 77 -19.39 1.28 8.83
C GLU A 77 -20.33 2.39 9.32
N ILE A 78 -20.59 2.45 10.62
CA ILE A 78 -21.38 3.54 11.23
C ILE A 78 -20.73 4.91 10.99
N GLN A 79 -19.41 5.02 11.17
CA GLN A 79 -18.70 6.28 10.93
C GLN A 79 -18.74 6.69 9.45
N LEU A 80 -18.51 5.75 8.52
CA LEU A 80 -18.62 6.01 7.09
C LEU A 80 -20.03 6.46 6.68
N GLN A 81 -21.07 5.86 7.26
CA GLN A 81 -22.45 6.28 7.04
C GLN A 81 -22.71 7.69 7.59
N ALA A 82 -22.17 8.02 8.76
CA ALA A 82 -22.28 9.36 9.34
C ALA A 82 -21.62 10.41 8.44
N MET A 83 -20.41 10.14 7.95
CA MET A 83 -19.73 11.01 6.98
C MET A 83 -20.52 11.16 5.68
N GLY A 84 -21.12 10.06 5.18
CA GLY A 84 -21.99 10.11 4.00
C GLY A 84 -23.24 10.98 4.20
N ARG A 85 -23.81 11.01 5.43
CA ARG A 85 -24.91 11.93 5.77
C ARG A 85 -24.43 13.39 5.79
N GLN A 86 -23.24 13.68 6.33
CA GLN A 86 -22.65 15.02 6.36
C GLN A 86 -22.44 15.59 4.95
N VAL A 87 -21.96 14.77 4.01
CA VAL A 87 -21.81 15.16 2.59
C VAL A 87 -23.16 15.54 1.98
N ARG A 88 -24.19 14.72 2.19
CA ARG A 88 -25.54 14.96 1.63
C ARG A 88 -26.21 16.21 2.20
N GLN A 89 -25.87 16.58 3.43
CA GLN A 89 -26.40 17.77 4.10
C GLN A 89 -25.63 19.05 3.72
N GLY A 90 -24.63 18.97 2.81
CA GLY A 90 -23.82 20.12 2.42
C GLY A 90 -22.92 20.65 3.54
N GLY A 91 -22.65 19.84 4.56
CA GLY A 91 -21.81 20.25 5.68
C GLY A 91 -20.35 20.45 5.24
N HIS A 92 -19.77 21.62 5.55
CA HIS A 92 -18.36 21.94 5.28
C HIS A 92 -17.33 21.08 6.04
N GLN A 93 -17.76 20.05 6.78
CA GLN A 93 -16.91 19.20 7.63
C GLN A 93 -16.56 17.84 7.01
N TYR A 94 -16.84 17.61 5.72
CA TYR A 94 -16.44 16.36 5.09
C TYR A 94 -14.93 16.27 4.88
N ASP A 95 -14.25 15.47 5.70
CA ASP A 95 -12.85 15.14 5.53
C ASP A 95 -12.70 13.90 4.63
N ILE A 96 -12.33 14.12 3.37
CA ILE A 96 -12.09 13.03 2.41
C ILE A 96 -10.90 12.14 2.82
N ASN A 97 -9.89 12.67 3.51
CA ASN A 97 -8.74 11.90 3.93
C ASN A 97 -9.12 10.93 5.05
N ALA A 98 -9.94 11.38 6.00
CA ALA A 98 -10.51 10.53 7.04
C ALA A 98 -11.40 9.43 6.45
N HIS A 99 -12.22 9.75 5.43
CA HIS A 99 -13.04 8.75 4.75
C HIS A 99 -12.17 7.66 4.08
N ILE A 100 -11.14 8.07 3.35
CA ILE A 100 -10.22 7.15 2.68
C ILE A 100 -9.47 6.28 3.70
N ALA A 101 -9.02 6.87 4.82
CA ALA A 101 -8.36 6.15 5.89
C ALA A 101 -9.28 5.10 6.54
N LEU A 102 -10.54 5.44 6.80
CA LEU A 102 -11.55 4.49 7.31
C LEU A 102 -11.84 3.36 6.32
N LYS A 103 -11.93 3.65 5.02
CA LYS A 103 -12.10 2.62 3.99
C LYS A 103 -10.92 1.67 3.91
N ARG A 104 -9.70 2.18 4.07
CA ARG A 104 -8.49 1.34 4.15
C ARG A 104 -8.47 0.52 5.44
N ALA A 105 -8.84 1.10 6.58
CA ALA A 105 -8.96 0.36 7.84
C ALA A 105 -9.98 -0.79 7.74
N GLN A 106 -11.12 -0.55 7.07
CA GLN A 106 -12.09 -1.60 6.76
C GLN A 106 -11.46 -2.72 5.92
N ALA A 107 -10.75 -2.36 4.84
CA ALA A 107 -10.04 -3.32 4.01
C ALA A 107 -8.94 -4.10 4.75
N MET A 108 -8.27 -3.48 5.74
CA MET A 108 -7.28 -4.17 6.59
C MET A 108 -7.93 -5.22 7.50
N LEU A 109 -9.16 -5.00 7.96
CA LEU A 109 -9.92 -6.00 8.74
C LEU A 109 -10.44 -7.14 7.86
N ASP A 110 -10.82 -6.82 6.61
CA ASP A 110 -11.34 -7.78 5.63
C ASP A 110 -10.24 -8.58 4.92
N ALA A 111 -9.02 -8.05 4.89
CA ALA A 111 -7.87 -8.75 4.37
C ALA A 111 -7.71 -10.05 5.16
N LYS A 112 -7.84 -11.18 4.46
CA LYS A 112 -7.33 -12.46 4.97
C LYS A 112 -5.88 -12.22 5.40
N PRO A 113 -5.41 -12.83 6.52
CA PRO A 113 -3.99 -12.77 6.86
C PRO A 113 -3.23 -13.03 5.58
N ALA A 114 -2.39 -12.08 5.17
CA ALA A 114 -1.52 -12.32 4.05
C ALA A 114 -0.70 -13.54 4.45
N GLU A 115 -1.03 -14.72 3.90
CA GLU A 115 0.00 -15.69 3.59
C GLU A 115 1.06 -14.83 2.95
N LYS A 116 2.18 -14.62 3.66
CA LYS A 116 3.24 -13.71 3.24
C LYS A 116 3.46 -14.02 1.78
N ALA A 117 2.90 -13.18 0.90
CA ALA A 117 3.07 -13.34 -0.51
C ALA A 117 4.55 -13.09 -0.62
N ALA A 118 5.30 -14.19 -0.79
CA ALA A 118 6.74 -14.15 -0.90
C ALA A 118 7.00 -12.97 -1.81
N GLU A 119 7.66 -11.93 -1.27
CA GLU A 119 7.95 -10.72 -2.02
C GLU A 119 8.33 -11.20 -3.41
N PRO A 120 7.67 -10.75 -4.49
CA PRO A 120 8.11 -11.15 -5.80
C PRO A 120 9.52 -10.58 -5.89
N ARG A 121 10.52 -11.42 -5.58
CA ARG A 121 11.92 -11.23 -5.86
C ARG A 121 11.91 -11.10 -7.35
N PHE A 122 11.76 -9.87 -7.81
CA PHE A 122 11.91 -9.47 -9.20
C PHE A 122 13.41 -9.61 -9.45
N SER A 123 13.86 -10.86 -9.53
CA SER A 123 15.20 -11.22 -9.93
C SER A 123 15.34 -10.65 -11.34
N GLY A 124 16.38 -9.87 -11.56
CA GLY A 124 16.63 -9.19 -12.83
C GLY A 124 16.65 -10.12 -14.06
N SER A 125 16.61 -11.45 -13.85
CA SER A 125 16.44 -12.47 -14.87
C SER A 125 15.13 -12.33 -15.65
N GLN A 126 14.02 -11.91 -15.04
CA GLN A 126 12.72 -11.78 -15.72
C GLN A 126 12.66 -10.57 -16.66
N LEU A 127 13.33 -9.46 -16.32
CA LEU A 127 13.49 -8.32 -17.22
C LEU A 127 14.42 -8.67 -18.40
N ASN A 128 15.46 -9.46 -18.15
CA ASN A 128 16.41 -9.89 -19.18
C ASN A 128 15.76 -10.82 -20.23
N ALA A 129 14.79 -11.66 -19.83
CA ALA A 129 14.07 -12.54 -20.75
C ALA A 129 13.16 -11.78 -21.75
N ARG A 130 12.53 -10.68 -21.32
CA ARG A 130 11.70 -9.84 -22.20
C ARG A 130 12.52 -9.06 -23.22
N PHE A 131 13.67 -8.51 -22.81
CA PHE A 131 14.59 -7.84 -23.74
C PHE A 131 15.24 -8.81 -24.74
N LYS A 132 15.62 -10.03 -24.31
CA LYS A 132 16.17 -11.05 -25.22
C LYS A 132 15.16 -11.51 -26.28
N ARG A 133 13.86 -11.54 -25.98
CA ARG A 133 12.81 -11.83 -26.99
C ARG A 133 12.65 -10.68 -27.99
N ALA A 134 12.63 -9.43 -27.54
CA ALA A 134 12.52 -8.28 -28.45
C ALA A 134 13.73 -8.12 -29.39
N GLY A 135 14.93 -8.51 -28.95
CA GLY A 135 16.13 -8.51 -29.79
C GLY A 135 16.19 -9.64 -30.83
N ARG A 136 15.61 -10.82 -30.53
CA ARG A 136 15.58 -11.95 -31.49
C ARG A 136 14.56 -11.77 -32.61
N VAL A 137 13.48 -11.02 -32.38
CA VAL A 137 12.48 -10.75 -33.42
C VAL A 137 13.05 -9.84 -34.51
N ARG A 138 13.82 -8.80 -34.13
CA ARG A 138 14.40 -7.86 -35.10
C ARG A 138 15.56 -8.40 -35.94
N HIS A 139 16.21 -9.49 -35.52
CA HIS A 139 17.31 -10.08 -36.30
C HIS A 139 16.87 -11.07 -37.39
N ARG A 140 15.60 -11.52 -37.36
CA ARG A 140 15.04 -12.40 -38.40
C ARG A 140 14.38 -11.66 -39.55
N GLU A 141 14.03 -10.38 -39.38
CA GLU A 141 13.37 -9.57 -40.42
C GLU A 141 14.34 -8.89 -41.40
N ASN A 142 15.66 -8.95 -41.15
CA ASN A 142 16.69 -8.33 -41.99
C ASN A 142 17.55 -9.36 -42.78
N GLN A 143 17.06 -10.59 -42.99
CA GLN A 143 17.76 -11.63 -43.76
C GLN A 143 16.95 -12.22 -44.93
N HIS A 144 15.92 -11.51 -45.39
CA HIS A 144 15.23 -11.83 -46.64
C HIS A 144 15.21 -10.63 -47.57
#